data_AF-A0A6J5ZD24-F1
#
_entry.id   AF-A0A6J5ZD24-F1
#
_cell.length_a   1.000
_cell.length_b   1.000
_cell.length_c   1.000
_cell.angle_alpha   90.00
_cell.angle_beta   90.00
_cell.angle_gamma   90.00
#
_symmetry.space_group_name_H-M   'P 1'
#
loop_
_entity.id
_entity.type
_entity.pdbx_description
1 polymer ?
#
loop_
_entity_poly.entity_id
_entity_poly.type
_entity_poly.pdbx_seq_one_letter_code
_entity_poly.pdbx_strand_id
1 'polypeptide(L)'
;MIAAIAPILIAIASLAIRLINLATPKGFVFDEVYYVDGARDFLKYGVEVAGSKPEFIVHPPVGKWLIASGIKLFGDNEFGWRFATAIFGTLLILLFARLVHVLFYSPLLTAIGALLMACDGLVLVHSRTALLDLFLTFFVLLAVYFWQQERHWLAAILIGLAMGTKWSALYYLVALLFVSLYRIFSKHPSRDLIKPTLIKFVQYGFLPVAVYISTWTGWFISNRGWDRKWSSNIIFSWIHYHSEMLNFHTGLIEKHSYQANPWSWMIMGRPTSFFYDSPKSCGSDNCAQEVLAIGTPLLWWVGTFAVAVAIGFWIRSLVKRTTDPALNLVVLGITAGYLPWFFFQQRTVFTFYAVIFEPFMVLAIIYCVKLLLDSSLKSGVSQGLVAAFVVIIFLNFIYFLPLFTGEVITYDAWLQRMWMSSWI
;
A
#
# COMPACT_ATOMS: atom_id res chain seq x y z
N MET A 1 4.66 23.55 -14.98
CA MET A 1 4.29 22.61 -16.05
C MET A 1 5.39 21.59 -16.34
N ILE A 2 6.65 21.99 -16.55
CA ILE A 2 7.74 21.06 -16.92
C ILE A 2 7.93 19.90 -15.92
N ALA A 3 7.85 20.17 -14.61
CA ALA A 3 8.02 19.15 -13.56
C ALA A 3 6.95 18.03 -13.57
N ALA A 4 5.81 18.25 -14.23
CA ALA A 4 4.73 17.27 -14.31
C ALA A 4 4.84 16.36 -15.55
N ILE A 5 5.60 16.76 -16.58
CA ILE A 5 5.67 16.02 -17.85
C ILE A 5 6.22 14.61 -17.62
N ALA A 6 7.38 14.48 -16.97
CA ALA A 6 7.99 13.18 -16.78
C ALA A 6 7.12 12.23 -15.93
N PRO A 7 6.59 12.63 -14.75
CA PRO A 7 5.67 11.79 -13.98
C PRO A 7 4.43 11.35 -14.77
N ILE A 8 3.86 12.22 -15.59
CA ILE A 8 2.69 11.88 -16.42
C ILE A 8 3.06 10.84 -17.48
N LEU A 9 4.16 11.03 -18.20
CA LEU A 9 4.63 10.06 -19.21
C LEU A 9 4.96 8.70 -18.57
N ILE A 10 5.63 8.71 -17.42
CA ILE A 10 5.91 7.50 -16.64
C ILE A 10 4.60 6.83 -16.23
N ALA A 11 3.64 7.56 -15.69
CA ALA A 11 2.34 7.02 -15.30
C ALA A 11 1.57 6.43 -16.49
N ILE A 12 1.62 7.05 -17.68
CA ILE A 12 1.00 6.51 -18.91
C ILE A 12 1.65 5.19 -19.32
N ALA A 13 2.98 5.12 -19.39
CA ALA A 13 3.69 3.88 -19.70
C ALA A 13 3.41 2.78 -18.66
N SER A 14 3.38 3.18 -17.39
CA SER A 14 3.10 2.35 -16.23
C SER A 14 1.66 1.82 -16.22
N LEU A 15 0.69 2.62 -16.69
CA LEU A 15 -0.70 2.22 -16.91
C LEU A 15 -0.80 1.18 -18.03
N ALA A 16 -0.07 1.38 -19.14
CA ALA A 16 -0.04 0.41 -20.22
C ALA A 16 0.42 -0.97 -19.74
N ILE A 17 1.53 -1.04 -18.97
CA ILE A 17 2.02 -2.30 -18.38
C ILE A 17 0.96 -2.91 -17.44
N ARG A 18 0.22 -2.10 -16.68
CA ARG A 18 -0.86 -2.60 -15.80
C ARG A 18 -2.06 -3.14 -16.57
N LEU A 19 -2.40 -2.57 -17.72
CA LEU A 19 -3.58 -2.97 -18.49
C LEU A 19 -3.30 -4.09 -19.51
N ILE A 20 -2.08 -4.16 -20.06
CA ILE A 20 -1.68 -5.23 -20.99
C ILE A 20 -1.85 -6.58 -20.30
N ASN A 21 -2.63 -7.47 -20.90
CA ASN A 21 -2.93 -8.81 -20.38
C ASN A 21 -3.42 -8.82 -18.92
N LEU A 22 -4.14 -7.79 -18.46
CA LEU A 22 -4.63 -7.71 -17.08
C LEU A 22 -5.53 -8.90 -16.68
N ALA A 23 -6.24 -9.49 -17.66
CA ALA A 23 -7.07 -10.67 -17.46
C ALA A 23 -6.30 -11.99 -17.33
N THR A 24 -4.96 -11.94 -17.17
CA THR A 24 -4.06 -13.08 -17.01
C THR A 24 -3.35 -12.96 -15.65
N PRO A 25 -3.16 -14.06 -14.90
CA PRO A 25 -3.65 -15.42 -15.16
C PRO A 25 -5.18 -15.54 -15.04
N LYS A 26 -5.73 -16.63 -15.57
CA LYS A 26 -7.18 -16.91 -15.55
C LYS A 26 -7.64 -17.41 -14.20
N GLY A 27 -8.89 -17.10 -13.86
CA GLY A 27 -9.46 -17.39 -12.55
C GLY A 27 -8.91 -16.47 -11.44
N PHE A 28 -9.24 -16.83 -10.21
CA PHE A 28 -8.79 -16.09 -9.02
C PHE A 28 -7.34 -16.39 -8.71
N VAL A 29 -6.59 -15.33 -8.38
CA VAL A 29 -5.29 -15.46 -7.74
C VAL A 29 -5.39 -15.08 -6.27
N PHE A 30 -4.78 -15.87 -5.39
CA PHE A 30 -4.70 -15.56 -3.97
C PHE A 30 -6.07 -15.19 -3.36
N ASP A 31 -6.12 -14.10 -2.58
CA ASP A 31 -7.31 -13.58 -1.90
C ASP A 31 -8.36 -12.95 -2.84
N GLU A 32 -8.18 -12.97 -4.17
CA GLU A 32 -9.25 -12.54 -5.11
C GLU A 32 -10.54 -13.35 -4.90
N VAL A 33 -10.41 -14.62 -4.48
CA VAL A 33 -11.56 -15.47 -4.15
C VAL A 33 -12.48 -14.84 -3.10
N TYR A 34 -11.93 -14.09 -2.13
CA TYR A 34 -12.71 -13.44 -1.08
C TYR A 34 -13.17 -12.05 -1.49
N TYR A 35 -12.29 -11.26 -2.12
CA TYR A 35 -12.58 -9.85 -2.40
C TYR A 35 -13.47 -9.64 -3.62
N VAL A 36 -13.35 -10.51 -4.63
CA VAL A 36 -14.26 -10.47 -5.78
C VAL A 36 -15.64 -10.96 -5.38
N ASP A 37 -15.73 -11.97 -4.52
CA ASP A 37 -17.02 -12.45 -4.01
C ASP A 37 -17.77 -11.36 -3.23
N GLY A 38 -17.11 -10.74 -2.25
CA GLY A 38 -17.70 -9.60 -1.53
C GLY A 38 -18.05 -8.41 -2.44
N ALA A 39 -17.28 -8.17 -3.50
CA ALA A 39 -17.59 -7.14 -4.50
C ALA A 39 -18.87 -7.45 -5.30
N ARG A 40 -19.09 -8.72 -5.68
CA ARG A 40 -20.33 -9.18 -6.33
C ARG A 40 -21.53 -9.01 -5.43
N ASP A 41 -21.38 -9.36 -4.15
CA ASP A 41 -22.45 -9.21 -3.17
C ASP A 41 -22.81 -7.75 -2.93
N PHE A 42 -21.83 -6.86 -2.89
CA PHE A 42 -22.10 -5.44 -2.81
C PHE A 42 -22.90 -4.93 -4.01
N LEU A 43 -22.56 -5.33 -5.23
CA LEU A 43 -23.34 -4.94 -6.41
C LEU A 43 -24.78 -5.46 -6.38
N LYS A 44 -24.99 -6.67 -5.83
CA LYS A 44 -26.29 -7.34 -5.87
C LYS A 44 -27.19 -7.02 -4.68
N TYR A 45 -26.62 -6.89 -3.50
CA TYR A 45 -27.35 -6.80 -2.23
C TYR A 45 -26.94 -5.63 -1.35
N GLY A 46 -25.84 -4.94 -1.67
CA GLY A 46 -25.29 -3.86 -0.85
C GLY A 46 -24.67 -4.32 0.47
N VAL A 47 -24.54 -5.63 0.71
CA VAL A 47 -23.89 -6.24 1.87
C VAL A 47 -23.43 -7.65 1.51
N GLU A 48 -22.37 -8.14 2.14
CA GLU A 48 -21.77 -9.47 1.92
C GLU A 48 -22.66 -10.61 2.42
N VAL A 49 -22.82 -11.66 1.60
CA VAL A 49 -23.73 -12.79 1.82
C VAL A 49 -23.25 -14.08 1.16
N ALA A 50 -23.30 -15.19 1.89
CA ALA A 50 -23.08 -16.52 1.36
C ALA A 50 -24.39 -17.05 0.76
N GLY A 51 -24.67 -16.67 -0.49
CA GLY A 51 -25.90 -17.01 -1.21
C GLY A 51 -27.13 -16.29 -0.63
N SER A 52 -27.89 -16.97 0.24
CA SER A 52 -29.04 -16.37 0.94
C SER A 52 -28.77 -16.11 2.42
N LYS A 53 -27.61 -16.51 2.93
CA LYS A 53 -27.23 -16.36 4.34
C LYS A 53 -26.26 -15.20 4.51
N PRO A 54 -26.21 -14.55 5.69
CA PRO A 54 -25.15 -13.59 6.00
C PRO A 54 -23.77 -14.24 5.88
N GLU A 55 -22.76 -13.46 5.47
CA GLU A 55 -21.37 -13.90 5.42
C GLU A 55 -20.49 -13.08 6.37
N PHE A 56 -19.66 -13.78 7.14
CA PHE A 56 -18.66 -13.17 8.00
C PHE A 56 -17.46 -12.73 7.17
N ILE A 57 -17.18 -11.42 7.14
CA ILE A 57 -16.01 -10.86 6.47
C ILE A 57 -15.18 -10.04 7.45
N VAL A 58 -13.87 -10.22 7.37
CA VAL A 58 -12.90 -9.66 8.31
C VAL A 58 -12.42 -8.27 7.89
N HIS A 59 -12.67 -7.86 6.65
CA HIS A 59 -12.22 -6.56 6.14
C HIS A 59 -13.37 -5.60 5.84
N PRO A 60 -13.21 -4.30 6.18
CA PRO A 60 -14.25 -3.31 5.93
C PRO A 60 -14.56 -3.07 4.42
N PRO A 61 -15.66 -2.35 4.09
CA PRO A 61 -16.28 -2.39 2.76
C PRO A 61 -15.55 -1.69 1.59
N VAL A 62 -14.77 -0.63 1.83
CA VAL A 62 -14.36 0.35 0.79
C VAL A 62 -13.60 -0.30 -0.36
N GLY A 63 -12.59 -1.13 -0.09
CA GLY A 63 -11.79 -1.73 -1.15
C GLY A 63 -12.61 -2.68 -2.04
N LYS A 64 -13.56 -3.41 -1.46
CA LYS A 64 -14.50 -4.26 -2.20
C LYS A 64 -15.47 -3.44 -3.06
N TRP A 65 -15.94 -2.29 -2.59
CA TRP A 65 -16.72 -1.35 -3.42
C TRP A 65 -15.92 -0.81 -4.61
N LEU A 66 -14.61 -0.60 -4.45
CA LEU A 66 -13.75 -0.19 -5.56
C LEU A 66 -13.57 -1.32 -6.58
N ILE A 67 -13.38 -2.56 -6.14
CA ILE A 67 -13.38 -3.74 -7.03
C ILE A 67 -14.73 -3.89 -7.75
N ALA A 68 -15.84 -3.73 -7.02
CA ALA A 68 -17.19 -3.76 -7.56
C ALA A 68 -17.40 -2.73 -8.68
N SER A 69 -16.77 -1.54 -8.59
CA SER A 69 -16.83 -0.55 -9.66
C SER A 69 -16.23 -1.06 -10.98
N GLY A 70 -15.12 -1.81 -10.91
CA GLY A 70 -14.50 -2.44 -12.07
C GLY A 70 -15.41 -3.52 -12.69
N ILE A 71 -16.02 -4.38 -11.84
CA ILE A 71 -17.02 -5.37 -12.28
C ILE A 71 -18.19 -4.69 -12.99
N LYS A 72 -18.70 -3.60 -12.42
CA LYS A 72 -19.85 -2.88 -12.98
C LYS A 72 -19.55 -2.28 -14.35
N LEU A 73 -18.32 -1.80 -14.57
CA LEU A 73 -17.91 -1.13 -15.80
C LEU A 73 -17.48 -2.10 -16.91
N PHE A 74 -16.80 -3.20 -16.57
CA PHE A 74 -16.16 -4.10 -17.56
C PHE A 74 -16.64 -5.56 -17.48
N GLY A 75 -17.60 -5.85 -16.62
CA GLY A 75 -18.17 -7.18 -16.43
C GLY A 75 -17.48 -7.99 -15.33
N ASP A 76 -18.16 -9.05 -14.90
CA ASP A 76 -17.69 -9.98 -13.87
C ASP A 76 -16.71 -11.00 -14.47
N ASN A 77 -15.48 -10.56 -14.72
CA ASN A 77 -14.37 -11.34 -15.27
C ASN A 77 -13.03 -10.79 -14.74
N GLU A 78 -11.92 -11.46 -15.02
CA GLU A 78 -10.61 -11.10 -14.44
C GLU A 78 -10.21 -9.65 -14.75
N PHE A 79 -10.56 -9.13 -15.94
CA PHE A 79 -10.28 -7.74 -16.29
C PHE A 79 -11.09 -6.78 -15.39
N GLY A 80 -12.39 -7.02 -15.25
CA GLY A 80 -13.26 -6.18 -14.41
C GLY A 80 -12.85 -6.19 -12.94
N TRP A 81 -12.44 -7.34 -12.40
CA TRP A 81 -11.97 -7.45 -11.00
C TRP A 81 -10.74 -6.58 -10.74
N ARG A 82 -9.77 -6.62 -11.66
CA ARG A 82 -8.44 -6.01 -11.51
C ARG A 82 -8.34 -4.59 -12.05
N PHE A 83 -9.36 -4.12 -12.78
CA PHE A 83 -9.33 -2.80 -13.42
C PHE A 83 -9.13 -1.66 -12.41
N ALA A 84 -9.87 -1.67 -11.30
CA ALA A 84 -9.79 -0.60 -10.31
C ALA A 84 -8.41 -0.52 -9.66
N THR A 85 -7.77 -1.65 -9.33
CA THR A 85 -6.42 -1.66 -8.76
C THR A 85 -5.37 -1.18 -9.78
N ALA A 86 -5.54 -1.46 -11.07
CA ALA A 86 -4.66 -0.93 -12.13
C ALA A 86 -4.69 0.60 -12.20
N ILE A 87 -5.87 1.20 -12.11
CA ILE A 87 -6.03 2.66 -12.09
C ILE A 87 -5.43 3.25 -10.82
N PHE A 88 -5.78 2.72 -9.65
CA PHE A 88 -5.29 3.27 -8.38
C PHE A 88 -3.77 3.11 -8.21
N GLY A 89 -3.17 2.03 -8.72
CA GLY A 89 -1.72 1.87 -8.75
C GLY A 89 -1.03 2.90 -9.64
N THR A 90 -1.67 3.28 -10.74
CA THR A 90 -1.17 4.36 -11.61
C THR A 90 -1.30 5.73 -10.93
N LEU A 91 -2.43 6.00 -10.28
CA LEU A 91 -2.66 7.24 -9.54
C LEU A 91 -1.72 7.36 -8.33
N LEU A 92 -1.35 6.23 -7.71
CA LEU A 92 -0.38 6.18 -6.61
C LEU A 92 0.99 6.74 -7.03
N ILE A 93 1.45 6.42 -8.24
CA ILE A 93 2.71 6.95 -8.79
C ILE A 93 2.66 8.47 -8.92
N LEU A 94 1.56 9.01 -9.47
CA LEU A 94 1.37 10.46 -9.62
C LEU A 94 1.26 11.17 -8.27
N LEU A 95 0.55 10.57 -7.33
CA LEU A 95 0.43 11.06 -5.96
C LEU A 95 1.80 11.11 -5.27
N PHE A 96 2.58 10.04 -5.38
CA PHE A 96 3.92 9.99 -4.81
C PHE A 96 4.84 11.03 -5.45
N ALA A 97 4.84 11.14 -6.78
CA ALA A 97 5.60 12.16 -7.49
C ALA A 97 5.21 13.57 -7.02
N ARG A 98 3.91 13.83 -6.82
CA ARG A 98 3.43 15.10 -6.29
C ARG A 98 3.91 15.35 -4.86
N LEU A 99 3.91 14.34 -3.99
CA LEU A 99 4.46 14.44 -2.64
C LEU A 99 5.96 14.78 -2.67
N VAL A 100 6.75 14.07 -3.47
CA VAL A 100 8.18 14.35 -3.68
C VAL A 100 8.40 15.78 -4.15
N HIS A 101 7.60 16.25 -5.12
CA HIS A 101 7.72 17.62 -5.62
C HIS A 101 7.42 18.68 -4.55
N VAL A 102 6.44 18.42 -3.68
CA VAL A 102 6.11 19.31 -2.57
C VAL A 102 7.23 19.37 -1.54
N LEU A 103 7.91 18.25 -1.28
CA LEU A 103 8.96 18.17 -0.28
C LEU A 103 10.28 18.79 -0.75
N PHE A 104 10.63 18.60 -2.02
CA PHE A 104 11.97 18.95 -2.52
C PHE A 104 11.99 20.00 -3.64
N TYR A 105 10.84 20.34 -4.22
CA TYR A 105 10.70 21.31 -5.33
C TYR A 105 11.69 21.08 -6.50
N SER A 106 12.00 19.82 -6.80
CA SER A 106 12.97 19.42 -7.82
C SER A 106 12.33 18.54 -8.89
N PRO A 107 12.24 18.99 -10.17
CA PRO A 107 11.72 18.19 -11.27
C PRO A 107 12.43 16.85 -11.45
N LEU A 108 13.76 16.82 -11.24
CA LEU A 108 14.56 15.60 -11.33
C LEU A 108 14.17 14.59 -10.25
N LEU A 109 14.13 15.01 -8.98
CA LEU A 109 13.72 14.12 -7.89
C LEU A 109 12.28 13.64 -8.05
N THR A 110 11.40 14.52 -8.53
CA THR A 110 10.01 14.18 -8.87
C THR A 110 9.93 13.09 -9.95
N ALA A 111 10.73 13.21 -11.02
CA ALA A 111 10.78 12.22 -12.09
C ALA A 111 11.36 10.88 -11.60
N ILE A 112 12.46 10.92 -10.84
CA ILE A 112 13.06 9.71 -10.24
C ILE A 112 12.07 9.04 -9.30
N GLY A 113 11.39 9.79 -8.43
CA GLY A 113 10.37 9.24 -7.53
C GLY A 113 9.24 8.54 -8.27
N ALA A 114 8.73 9.14 -9.34
CA ALA A 114 7.73 8.51 -10.19
C ALA A 114 8.24 7.21 -10.82
N LEU A 115 9.48 7.21 -11.32
CA LEU A 115 10.08 6.05 -11.98
C LEU A 115 10.33 4.90 -10.99
N LEU A 116 10.85 5.19 -9.80
CA LEU A 116 11.09 4.15 -8.78
C LEU A 116 9.77 3.48 -8.33
N MET A 117 8.71 4.26 -8.12
CA MET A 117 7.37 3.71 -7.84
C MET A 117 6.81 2.88 -9.01
N ALA A 118 7.06 3.31 -10.25
CA ALA A 118 6.62 2.60 -11.45
C ALA A 118 7.38 1.28 -11.66
N CYS A 119 8.64 1.23 -11.24
CA CYS A 119 9.55 0.11 -11.35
C CYS A 119 9.68 -0.70 -10.04
N ASP A 120 8.65 -0.70 -9.21
CA ASP A 120 8.55 -1.63 -8.09
C ASP A 120 7.61 -2.79 -8.40
N GLY A 121 8.14 -4.01 -8.26
CA GLY A 121 7.39 -5.25 -8.48
C GLY A 121 6.19 -5.43 -7.55
N LEU A 122 6.32 -5.05 -6.27
CA LEU A 122 5.25 -5.27 -5.29
C LEU A 122 4.05 -4.38 -5.60
N VAL A 123 4.31 -3.11 -5.93
CA VAL A 123 3.27 -2.17 -6.38
C VAL A 123 2.65 -2.63 -7.70
N LEU A 124 3.45 -3.15 -8.64
CA LEU A 124 2.91 -3.66 -9.91
C LEU A 124 1.98 -4.85 -9.69
N VAL A 125 2.39 -5.85 -8.91
CA VAL A 125 1.58 -7.04 -8.59
C VAL A 125 0.27 -6.63 -7.92
N HIS A 126 0.31 -5.79 -6.88
CA HIS A 126 -0.92 -5.32 -6.22
C HIS A 126 -1.82 -4.48 -7.12
N SER A 127 -1.26 -3.80 -8.12
CA SER A 127 -2.02 -3.07 -9.14
C SER A 127 -2.56 -3.93 -10.28
N ARG A 128 -2.24 -5.23 -10.28
CA ARG A 128 -2.76 -6.20 -11.25
C ARG A 128 -3.59 -7.31 -10.60
N THR A 129 -3.80 -7.23 -9.29
CA THR A 129 -4.61 -8.19 -8.53
C THR A 129 -5.73 -7.45 -7.81
N ALA A 130 -6.93 -8.03 -7.71
CA ALA A 130 -8.08 -7.43 -7.02
C ALA A 130 -7.98 -7.55 -5.49
N LEU A 131 -6.95 -6.94 -4.89
CA LEU A 131 -6.73 -6.90 -3.43
C LEU A 131 -7.03 -5.52 -2.83
N LEU A 132 -7.20 -5.50 -1.50
CA LEU A 132 -7.52 -4.28 -0.76
C LEU A 132 -6.28 -3.41 -0.46
N ASP A 133 -5.10 -4.02 -0.38
CA ASP A 133 -3.87 -3.41 0.14
C ASP A 133 -3.38 -2.22 -0.69
N LEU A 134 -3.61 -2.21 -2.00
CA LEU A 134 -3.25 -1.07 -2.85
C LEU A 134 -4.14 0.14 -2.58
N PHE A 135 -5.45 -0.06 -2.41
CA PHE A 135 -6.38 1.02 -2.09
C PHE A 135 -6.07 1.62 -0.72
N LEU A 136 -5.76 0.76 0.25
CA LEU A 136 -5.28 1.16 1.57
C LEU A 136 -4.04 2.05 1.45
N THR A 137 -3.01 1.59 0.70
CA THR A 137 -1.77 2.35 0.46
C THR A 137 -2.06 3.70 -0.17
N PHE A 138 -2.94 3.74 -1.18
CA PHE A 138 -3.35 4.97 -1.84
C PHE A 138 -4.03 5.96 -0.88
N PHE A 139 -5.03 5.53 -0.13
CA PHE A 139 -5.73 6.42 0.80
C PHE A 139 -4.84 6.88 1.94
N VAL A 140 -3.95 6.02 2.45
CA VAL A 140 -2.95 6.40 3.47
C VAL A 140 -1.99 7.45 2.91
N LEU A 141 -1.38 7.22 1.75
CA LEU A 141 -0.45 8.19 1.16
C LEU A 141 -1.15 9.51 0.84
N LEU A 142 -2.40 9.48 0.38
CA LEU A 142 -3.18 10.67 0.06
C LEU A 142 -3.55 11.44 1.34
N ALA A 143 -3.90 10.73 2.41
CA ALA A 143 -4.13 11.32 3.73
C ALA A 143 -2.85 11.99 4.26
N VAL A 144 -1.70 11.32 4.17
CA VAL A 144 -0.40 11.87 4.58
C VAL A 144 -0.02 13.08 3.73
N TYR A 145 -0.26 13.04 2.41
CA TYR A 145 -0.05 14.18 1.52
C TYR A 145 -0.86 15.41 1.94
N PHE A 146 -2.16 15.26 2.19
CA PHE A 146 -2.99 16.38 2.64
C PHE A 146 -2.67 16.82 4.07
N TRP A 147 -2.27 15.90 4.94
CA TRP A 147 -1.80 16.22 6.28
C TRP A 147 -0.54 17.07 6.25
N GLN A 148 0.43 16.73 5.38
CA GLN A 148 1.65 17.50 5.19
C GLN A 148 1.39 18.89 4.62
N GLN A 149 0.31 19.06 3.85
CA GLN A 149 -0.17 20.35 3.34
C GLN A 149 -1.05 21.11 4.34
N GLU A 150 -1.14 20.65 5.59
CA GLU A 150 -1.98 21.21 6.66
C GLU A 150 -3.50 21.23 6.31
N ARG A 151 -3.92 20.44 5.30
CA ARG A 151 -5.33 20.25 4.88
C ARG A 151 -5.97 19.11 5.67
N HIS A 152 -5.99 19.26 6.99
CA HIS A 152 -6.30 18.17 7.93
C HIS A 152 -7.70 17.57 7.80
N TRP A 153 -8.71 18.37 7.43
CA TRP A 153 -10.06 17.86 7.19
C TRP A 153 -10.14 16.84 6.06
N LEU A 154 -9.37 17.05 4.98
CA LEU A 154 -9.31 16.07 3.89
C LEU A 154 -8.50 14.84 4.30
N ALA A 155 -7.38 15.05 4.99
CA ALA A 155 -6.58 13.95 5.52
C ALA A 155 -7.40 13.04 6.46
N ALA A 156 -8.25 13.63 7.29
CA ALA A 156 -9.18 12.94 8.18
C ALA A 156 -10.21 12.07 7.44
N ILE A 157 -10.81 12.60 6.37
CA ILE A 157 -11.77 11.84 5.56
C ILE A 157 -11.06 10.65 4.91
N LEU A 158 -9.88 10.89 4.34
CA LEU A 158 -9.12 9.88 3.61
C LEU A 158 -8.58 8.78 4.51
N ILE A 159 -8.12 9.10 5.72
CA ILE A 159 -7.69 8.07 6.67
C ILE A 159 -8.90 7.27 7.20
N GLY A 160 -10.08 7.89 7.29
CA GLY A 160 -11.35 7.18 7.53
C GLY A 160 -11.70 6.18 6.42
N LEU A 161 -11.51 6.56 5.14
CA LEU A 161 -11.67 5.65 4.00
C LEU A 161 -10.60 4.55 3.98
N ALA A 162 -9.37 4.85 4.38
CA ALA A 162 -8.30 3.88 4.55
C ALA A 162 -8.67 2.83 5.63
N MET A 163 -9.19 3.27 6.78
CA MET A 163 -9.73 2.38 7.81
C MET A 163 -10.92 1.57 7.29
N GLY A 164 -11.77 2.19 6.47
CA GLY A 164 -12.86 1.53 5.73
C GLY A 164 -12.38 0.55 4.67
N THR A 165 -11.08 0.45 4.41
CA THR A 165 -10.46 -0.56 3.55
C THR A 165 -9.80 -1.66 4.38
N LYS A 166 -8.96 -1.30 5.35
CA LYS A 166 -8.24 -2.23 6.23
C LYS A 166 -7.86 -1.54 7.55
N TRP A 167 -7.95 -2.26 8.67
CA TRP A 167 -7.71 -1.69 10.00
C TRP A 167 -6.25 -1.28 10.27
N SER A 168 -5.28 -1.76 9.48
CA SER A 168 -3.89 -1.30 9.60
C SER A 168 -3.71 0.21 9.33
N ALA A 169 -4.70 0.87 8.71
CA ALA A 169 -4.74 2.34 8.64
C ALA A 169 -4.84 3.03 10.02
N LEU A 170 -5.31 2.32 11.06
CA LEU A 170 -5.41 2.86 12.41
C LEU A 170 -4.04 3.32 12.95
N TYR A 171 -2.97 2.59 12.62
CA TYR A 171 -1.61 2.95 13.05
C TYR A 171 -1.19 4.31 12.48
N TYR A 172 -1.57 4.58 11.23
CA TYR A 172 -1.33 5.88 10.58
C TYR A 172 -2.20 6.98 11.17
N LEU A 173 -3.48 6.70 11.45
CA LEU A 173 -4.35 7.66 12.14
C LEU A 173 -3.75 8.12 13.48
N VAL A 174 -3.31 7.14 14.29
CA VAL A 174 -2.69 7.37 15.58
C VAL A 174 -1.41 8.19 15.43
N ALA A 175 -0.51 7.82 14.51
CA ALA A 175 0.72 8.57 14.26
C ALA A 175 0.45 10.02 13.81
N LEU A 176 -0.51 10.23 12.89
CA LEU A 176 -0.89 11.57 12.43
C LEU A 176 -1.46 12.42 13.56
N LEU A 177 -2.32 11.85 14.41
CA LEU A 177 -2.86 12.55 15.60
C LEU A 177 -1.73 12.94 16.55
N PHE A 178 -0.87 11.99 16.95
CA PHE A 178 0.22 12.26 17.89
C PHE A 178 1.17 13.35 17.38
N VAL A 179 1.60 13.28 16.13
CA VAL A 179 2.49 14.30 15.55
C VAL A 179 1.77 15.65 15.43
N SER A 180 0.47 15.66 15.10
CA SER A 180 -0.32 16.90 15.06
C SER A 180 -0.44 17.56 16.42
N LEU A 181 -0.70 16.77 17.46
CA LEU A 181 -0.77 17.26 18.84
C LEU A 181 0.60 17.78 19.30
N TYR A 182 1.67 17.03 19.05
CA TYR A 182 3.03 17.47 19.35
C TYR A 182 3.36 18.82 18.70
N ARG A 183 3.01 19.01 17.42
CA ARG A 183 3.18 20.30 16.72
C ARG A 183 2.43 21.44 17.38
N ILE A 184 1.22 21.19 17.92
CA ILE A 184 0.44 22.19 18.64
C ILE A 184 1.12 22.55 19.97
N PHE A 185 1.44 21.55 20.78
CA PHE A 185 2.09 21.76 22.09
C PHE A 185 3.46 22.44 21.96
N SER A 186 4.15 22.24 20.84
CA SER A 186 5.46 22.87 20.59
C SER A 186 5.37 24.30 20.07
N LYS A 187 4.24 24.72 19.48
CA LYS A 187 4.07 26.02 18.83
C LYS A 187 3.21 27.02 19.60
N HIS A 188 2.34 26.55 20.48
CA HIS A 188 1.37 27.40 21.18
C HIS A 188 1.66 27.52 22.68
N PRO A 189 1.53 28.71 23.28
CA PRO A 189 1.55 28.86 24.73
C PRO A 189 0.34 28.18 25.38
N SER A 190 0.47 27.75 26.63
CA SER A 190 -0.50 26.85 27.29
C SER A 190 -1.95 27.35 27.30
N ARG A 191 -2.16 28.67 27.24
CA ARG A 191 -3.49 29.32 27.27
C ARG A 191 -4.27 29.19 25.96
N ASP A 192 -3.58 28.96 24.84
CA ASP A 192 -4.19 28.88 23.50
C ASP A 192 -4.32 27.44 22.97
N LEU A 193 -4.11 26.44 23.83
CA LEU A 193 -4.08 25.03 23.42
C LEU A 193 -5.46 24.40 23.24
N ILE A 194 -6.49 24.89 23.94
CA ILE A 194 -7.80 24.21 24.03
C ILE A 194 -8.43 24.07 22.64
N LYS A 195 -8.63 25.20 21.94
CA LYS A 195 -9.27 25.23 20.62
C LYS A 195 -8.53 24.39 19.56
N PRO A 196 -7.21 24.57 19.31
CA PRO A 196 -6.52 23.78 18.30
C PRO A 196 -6.47 22.29 18.66
N THR A 197 -6.35 21.95 19.94
CA THR A 197 -6.39 20.55 20.41
C THR A 197 -7.76 19.91 20.13
N LEU A 198 -8.85 20.58 20.49
CA LEU A 198 -10.21 20.12 20.19
C LEU A 198 -10.41 19.93 18.68
N ILE A 199 -9.94 20.87 17.86
CA ILE A 199 -10.01 20.73 16.39
C ILE A 199 -9.26 19.47 15.92
N LYS A 200 -8.09 19.14 16.47
CA LYS A 200 -7.38 17.90 16.13
C LYS A 200 -8.10 16.64 16.59
N PHE A 201 -8.76 16.66 17.74
CA PHE A 201 -9.60 15.54 18.18
C PHE A 201 -10.82 15.35 17.28
N VAL A 202 -11.43 16.43 16.79
CA VAL A 202 -12.51 16.31 15.79
C VAL A 202 -11.95 15.76 14.47
N GLN A 203 -10.81 16.28 14.00
CA GLN A 203 -10.19 15.87 12.74
C GLN A 203 -9.66 14.44 12.76
N TYR A 204 -9.03 13.98 13.83
CA TYR A 204 -8.35 12.67 13.87
C TYR A 204 -8.92 11.72 14.94
N GLY A 205 -10.05 12.08 15.55
CA GLY A 205 -10.83 11.20 16.42
C GLY A 205 -12.24 11.01 15.84
N PHE A 206 -13.05 12.07 15.85
CA PHE A 206 -14.46 11.97 15.45
C PHE A 206 -14.66 11.72 13.95
N LEU A 207 -14.07 12.54 13.09
CA LEU A 207 -14.36 12.52 11.65
C LEU A 207 -13.94 11.21 10.94
N PRO A 208 -12.75 10.63 11.18
CA PRO A 208 -12.37 9.37 10.53
C PRO A 208 -13.25 8.21 10.98
N VAL A 209 -13.68 8.21 12.25
CA VAL A 209 -14.63 7.23 12.80
C VAL A 209 -16.01 7.39 12.16
N ALA A 210 -16.49 8.62 11.99
CA ALA A 210 -17.76 8.88 11.31
C ALA A 210 -17.72 8.41 9.84
N VAL A 211 -16.61 8.68 9.13
CA VAL A 211 -16.39 8.17 7.77
C VAL A 211 -16.31 6.65 7.76
N TYR A 212 -15.58 6.04 8.69
CA TYR A 212 -15.52 4.59 8.82
C TYR A 212 -16.93 3.98 8.97
N ILE A 213 -17.74 4.50 9.90
CA ILE A 213 -19.12 4.04 10.12
C ILE A 213 -19.97 4.20 8.86
N SER A 214 -19.83 5.29 8.10
CA SER A 214 -20.59 5.47 6.86
C SER A 214 -20.21 4.47 5.77
N THR A 215 -19.00 3.90 5.81
CA THR A 215 -18.65 2.81 4.88
C THR A 215 -19.48 1.53 5.11
N TRP A 216 -20.03 1.35 6.32
CA TRP A 216 -20.89 0.23 6.71
C TRP A 216 -22.38 0.47 6.45
N THR A 217 -22.76 1.54 5.74
CA THR A 217 -24.17 1.86 5.46
C THR A 217 -24.95 0.68 4.86
N GLY A 218 -24.32 -0.12 4.00
CA GLY A 218 -24.90 -1.34 3.44
C GLY A 218 -25.36 -2.36 4.49
N TRP A 219 -24.52 -2.61 5.51
CA TRP A 219 -24.85 -3.49 6.63
C TRP A 219 -25.97 -2.91 7.51
N PHE A 220 -25.96 -1.60 7.76
CA PHE A 220 -26.99 -0.95 8.59
C PHE A 220 -28.38 -0.99 7.94
N ILE A 221 -28.47 -0.69 6.64
CA ILE A 221 -29.74 -0.63 5.89
C ILE A 221 -30.25 -2.04 5.56
N SER A 222 -29.35 -3.00 5.36
CA SER A 222 -29.74 -4.38 5.04
C SER A 222 -30.18 -5.18 6.27
N ASN A 223 -31.03 -6.17 6.04
CA ASN A 223 -31.41 -7.21 7.01
C ASN A 223 -30.59 -8.50 6.84
N ARG A 224 -29.60 -8.50 5.93
CA ARG A 224 -28.83 -9.69 5.52
C ARG A 224 -27.40 -9.72 6.05
N GLY A 225 -26.93 -8.64 6.68
CA GLY A 225 -25.55 -8.56 7.17
C GLY A 225 -25.26 -9.58 8.27
N TRP A 226 -23.99 -9.97 8.40
CA TRP A 226 -23.52 -10.85 9.48
C TRP A 226 -23.94 -10.31 10.85
N ASP A 227 -24.51 -11.18 11.68
CA ASP A 227 -24.97 -10.88 13.03
C ASP A 227 -25.83 -9.63 13.18
N ARG A 228 -26.52 -9.24 12.11
CA ARG A 228 -27.38 -8.04 12.05
C ARG A 228 -28.53 -8.04 13.06
N LYS A 229 -28.88 -9.21 13.58
CA LYS A 229 -29.97 -9.46 14.55
C LYS A 229 -29.47 -10.00 15.89
N TRP A 230 -28.18 -9.91 16.17
CA TRP A 230 -27.58 -10.41 17.41
C TRP A 230 -28.16 -9.74 18.67
N SER A 231 -28.48 -8.44 18.60
CA SER A 231 -29.17 -7.68 19.64
C SER A 231 -30.37 -6.92 19.07
N SER A 232 -31.34 -6.58 19.94
CA SER A 232 -32.41 -5.65 19.60
C SER A 232 -31.89 -4.25 19.24
N ASN A 233 -30.71 -3.86 19.75
CA ASN A 233 -30.03 -2.64 19.36
C ASN A 233 -29.05 -2.91 18.21
N ILE A 234 -29.27 -2.23 17.08
CA ILE A 234 -28.44 -2.34 15.88
C ILE A 234 -26.97 -1.96 16.12
N ILE A 235 -26.72 -0.98 17.00
CA ILE A 235 -25.36 -0.53 17.33
C ILE A 235 -24.63 -1.61 18.12
N PHE A 236 -25.29 -2.29 19.05
CA PHE A 236 -24.68 -3.40 19.78
C PHE A 236 -24.42 -4.61 18.88
N SER A 237 -25.29 -4.89 17.92
CA SER A 237 -25.04 -5.91 16.89
C SER A 237 -23.82 -5.55 16.03
N TRP A 238 -23.65 -4.28 15.67
CA TRP A 238 -22.49 -3.83 14.89
C TRP A 238 -21.18 -3.91 15.70
N ILE A 239 -21.22 -3.53 16.98
CA ILE A 239 -20.08 -3.67 17.90
C ILE A 239 -19.73 -5.15 18.11
N HIS A 240 -20.74 -6.03 18.19
CA HIS A 240 -20.52 -7.48 18.27
C HIS A 240 -19.77 -7.99 17.05
N TYR A 241 -20.22 -7.63 15.84
CA TYR A 241 -19.52 -8.01 14.61
C TYR A 241 -18.07 -7.49 14.60
N HIS A 242 -17.83 -6.26 15.07
CA HIS A 242 -16.45 -5.74 15.19
C HIS A 242 -15.61 -6.50 16.23
N SER A 243 -16.22 -6.98 17.31
CA SER A 243 -15.56 -7.85 18.28
C SER A 243 -15.16 -9.19 17.64
N GLU A 244 -16.05 -9.80 16.85
CA GLU A 244 -15.74 -11.02 16.09
C GLU A 244 -14.61 -10.81 15.08
N MET A 245 -14.64 -9.70 14.33
CA MET A 245 -13.56 -9.32 13.43
C MET A 245 -12.23 -9.17 14.19
N LEU A 246 -12.23 -8.53 15.36
CA LEU A 246 -11.03 -8.38 16.17
C LEU A 246 -10.51 -9.74 16.65
N ASN A 247 -11.39 -10.60 17.15
CA ASN A 247 -11.06 -11.96 17.59
C ASN A 247 -10.46 -12.80 16.45
N PHE A 248 -10.97 -12.68 15.23
CA PHE A 248 -10.36 -13.30 14.06
C PHE A 248 -8.93 -12.79 13.84
N HIS A 249 -8.71 -11.47 13.88
CA HIS A 249 -7.38 -10.91 13.61
C HIS A 249 -6.35 -11.26 14.68
N THR A 250 -6.75 -11.35 15.95
CA THR A 250 -5.86 -11.69 17.06
C THR A 250 -5.66 -13.20 17.20
N GLY A 251 -6.61 -14.02 16.74
CA GLY A 251 -6.57 -15.49 16.81
C GLY A 251 -6.02 -16.20 15.57
N LEU A 252 -5.77 -15.49 14.46
CA LEU A 252 -5.28 -16.11 13.21
C LEU A 252 -3.81 -16.55 13.32
N ILE A 253 -3.61 -17.81 13.69
CA ILE A 253 -2.30 -18.47 13.84
C ILE A 253 -2.12 -19.68 12.91
N GLU A 254 -3.00 -19.82 11.92
CA GLU A 254 -2.99 -20.92 10.95
C GLU A 254 -1.71 -20.92 10.12
N LYS A 255 -0.99 -22.04 10.11
CA LYS A 255 0.31 -22.14 9.43
C LYS A 255 0.13 -22.07 7.91
N HIS A 256 0.91 -21.22 7.25
CA HIS A 256 0.90 -21.10 5.78
C HIS A 256 2.32 -21.23 5.21
N SER A 257 2.47 -21.90 4.05
CA SER A 257 3.78 -22.13 3.41
C SER A 257 4.50 -20.85 3.01
N TYR A 258 3.76 -19.80 2.67
CA TYR A 258 4.26 -18.47 2.33
C TYR A 258 4.22 -17.46 3.48
N GLN A 259 3.94 -17.88 4.73
CA GLN A 259 4.02 -16.97 5.86
C GLN A 259 5.45 -16.43 6.00
N ALA A 260 5.57 -15.16 6.35
CA ALA A 260 6.86 -14.47 6.44
C ALA A 260 6.99 -13.77 7.78
N ASN A 261 8.21 -13.67 8.30
CA ASN A 261 8.45 -12.91 9.51
C ASN A 261 8.70 -11.42 9.18
N PRO A 262 8.12 -10.46 9.92
CA PRO A 262 8.38 -9.03 9.75
C PRO A 262 9.86 -8.68 9.61
N TRP A 263 10.76 -9.29 10.40
CA TRP A 263 12.22 -9.08 10.32
C TRP A 263 12.81 -9.25 8.91
N SER A 264 12.15 -10.04 8.05
CA SER A 264 12.62 -10.35 6.70
C SER A 264 12.01 -9.47 5.60
N TRP A 265 11.02 -8.63 5.89
CA TRP A 265 10.21 -7.97 4.84
C TRP A 265 11.03 -6.98 4.01
N MET A 266 11.85 -6.14 4.66
CA MET A 266 12.67 -5.13 3.98
C MET A 266 13.72 -5.73 3.03
N ILE A 267 14.17 -6.96 3.31
CA ILE A 267 15.13 -7.69 2.46
C ILE A 267 14.44 -8.73 1.56
N MET A 268 13.11 -8.82 1.61
CA MET A 268 12.26 -9.79 0.91
C MET A 268 12.70 -11.24 1.17
N GLY A 269 12.96 -11.60 2.42
CA GLY A 269 13.46 -12.94 2.75
C GLY A 269 12.49 -14.08 2.42
N ARG A 270 11.17 -13.82 2.46
CA ARG A 270 10.11 -14.77 2.05
C ARG A 270 8.98 -14.01 1.33
N PRO A 271 9.06 -13.83 0.00
CA PRO A 271 7.96 -13.25 -0.76
C PRO A 271 6.73 -14.18 -0.75
N THR A 272 5.57 -13.64 -1.09
CA THR A 272 4.31 -14.40 -1.08
C THR A 272 3.90 -14.71 -2.51
N SER A 273 3.78 -15.99 -2.86
CA SER A 273 3.23 -16.39 -4.15
C SER A 273 1.72 -16.18 -4.15
N PHE A 274 1.23 -15.41 -5.12
CA PHE A 274 -0.21 -15.17 -5.31
C PHE A 274 -0.82 -16.18 -6.28
N PHE A 275 -0.01 -16.73 -7.18
CA PHE A 275 -0.44 -17.72 -8.15
C PHE A 275 0.77 -18.50 -8.62
N TYR A 276 0.63 -19.82 -8.77
CA TYR A 276 1.60 -20.65 -9.45
C TYR A 276 0.87 -21.72 -10.27
N ASP A 277 1.29 -21.91 -11.51
CA ASP A 277 0.86 -23.02 -12.35
C ASP A 277 2.04 -23.52 -13.23
N SER A 278 1.90 -24.73 -13.77
CA SER A 278 2.89 -25.37 -14.65
C SER A 278 2.26 -25.65 -16.02
N PRO A 279 2.01 -24.60 -16.82
CA PRO A 279 1.41 -24.76 -18.15
C PRO A 279 2.34 -25.49 -19.12
N LYS A 280 1.88 -25.79 -20.34
CA LYS A 280 2.67 -26.45 -21.38
C LYS A 280 3.05 -25.55 -22.57
N SER A 281 2.81 -24.24 -22.44
CA SER A 281 2.82 -23.29 -23.55
C SER A 281 4.08 -22.42 -23.67
N CYS A 282 5.18 -22.77 -22.98
CA CYS A 282 6.44 -22.00 -23.02
C CYS A 282 7.48 -22.51 -24.06
N GLY A 283 7.16 -23.54 -24.84
CA GLY A 283 8.10 -24.13 -25.80
C GLY A 283 9.19 -25.02 -25.18
N SER A 284 9.00 -25.49 -23.95
CA SER A 284 9.84 -26.45 -23.22
C SER A 284 8.95 -27.47 -22.49
N ASP A 285 9.53 -28.61 -22.09
CA ASP A 285 8.83 -29.68 -21.35
C ASP A 285 8.37 -29.22 -19.96
N ASN A 286 9.10 -28.27 -19.34
CA ASN A 286 8.82 -27.73 -18.02
C ASN A 286 8.62 -26.21 -18.09
N CYS A 287 7.39 -25.75 -17.90
CA CYS A 287 7.07 -24.33 -17.79
C CYS A 287 6.61 -23.95 -16.39
N ALA A 288 6.75 -22.68 -16.06
CA ALA A 288 6.24 -22.07 -14.85
C ALA A 288 5.50 -20.78 -15.21
N GLN A 289 4.39 -20.55 -14.53
CA GLN A 289 3.69 -19.27 -14.52
C GLN A 289 3.46 -18.89 -13.07
N GLU A 290 4.10 -17.81 -12.62
CA GLU A 290 3.96 -17.34 -11.25
C GLU A 290 3.59 -15.86 -11.21
N VAL A 291 2.68 -15.51 -10.30
CA VAL A 291 2.51 -14.13 -9.84
C VAL A 291 3.10 -14.05 -8.43
N LEU A 292 4.32 -13.51 -8.31
CA LEU A 292 5.03 -13.45 -7.05
C LEU A 292 4.98 -12.02 -6.48
N ALA A 293 4.36 -11.85 -5.31
CA ALA A 293 4.33 -10.58 -4.59
C ALA A 293 5.69 -10.30 -3.92
N ILE A 294 6.65 -9.90 -4.75
CA ILE A 294 7.99 -9.46 -4.37
C ILE A 294 8.24 -8.06 -4.94
N GLY A 295 8.93 -7.24 -4.16
CA GLY A 295 9.45 -5.96 -4.62
C GLY A 295 10.52 -6.12 -5.68
N THR A 296 10.92 -5.02 -6.32
CA THR A 296 12.13 -5.04 -7.17
C THR A 296 13.36 -5.22 -6.28
N PRO A 297 14.10 -6.36 -6.33
CA PRO A 297 14.96 -6.71 -5.20
C PRO A 297 16.05 -5.68 -4.86
N LEU A 298 16.72 -5.14 -5.88
CA LEU A 298 17.76 -4.13 -5.65
C LEU A 298 17.17 -2.81 -5.13
N LEU A 299 15.92 -2.47 -5.49
CA LEU A 299 15.24 -1.28 -4.99
C LEU A 299 15.00 -1.39 -3.49
N TRP A 300 14.51 -2.54 -3.04
CA TRP A 300 14.21 -2.80 -1.63
C TRP A 300 15.46 -2.93 -0.77
N TRP A 301 16.53 -3.54 -1.28
CA TRP A 301 17.80 -3.61 -0.56
C TRP A 301 18.43 -2.24 -0.40
N VAL A 302 18.48 -1.43 -1.47
CA VAL A 302 18.90 -0.02 -1.37
C VAL A 302 17.96 0.76 -0.45
N GLY A 303 16.66 0.51 -0.54
CA GLY A 303 15.63 1.10 0.32
C GLY A 303 15.86 0.81 1.80
N THR A 304 16.28 -0.41 2.15
CA THR A 304 16.64 -0.80 3.51
C THR A 304 17.77 0.07 4.06
N PHE A 305 18.85 0.22 3.29
CA PHE A 305 19.94 1.11 3.67
C PHE A 305 19.50 2.58 3.72
N ALA A 306 18.71 3.03 2.75
CA ALA A 306 18.22 4.40 2.68
C ALA A 306 17.33 4.77 3.87
N VAL A 307 16.48 3.85 4.34
CA VAL A 307 15.66 4.02 5.55
C VAL A 307 16.57 4.18 6.77
N ALA A 308 17.60 3.34 6.92
CA ALA A 308 18.55 3.48 8.03
C ALA A 308 19.29 4.83 8.01
N VAL A 309 19.73 5.28 6.83
CA VAL A 309 20.34 6.62 6.65
C VAL A 309 19.36 7.73 7.01
N ALA A 310 18.12 7.67 6.51
CA ALA A 310 17.08 8.66 6.81
C ALA A 310 16.79 8.74 8.31
N ILE A 311 16.69 7.60 9.01
CA ILE A 311 16.54 7.56 10.47
C ILE A 311 17.72 8.23 11.16
N GLY A 312 18.96 7.97 10.73
CA GLY A 312 20.15 8.62 11.28
C GLY A 312 20.13 10.15 11.12
N PHE A 313 19.75 10.64 9.93
CA PHE A 313 19.58 12.08 9.71
C PHE A 313 18.41 12.66 10.49
N TRP A 314 17.34 11.89 10.72
CA TRP A 314 16.21 12.31 11.54
C TRP A 314 16.59 12.45 13.01
N ILE A 315 17.32 11.48 13.57
CA ILE A 315 17.88 11.58 14.93
C ILE A 315 18.78 12.82 15.05
N ARG A 316 19.64 13.05 14.05
CA ARG A 316 20.47 14.26 13.99
C ARG A 316 19.62 15.53 13.96
N SER A 317 18.50 15.54 13.24
CA SER A 317 17.63 16.72 13.17
C SER A 317 16.96 16.99 14.53
N LEU A 318 16.60 15.95 15.29
CA LEU A 318 16.11 16.09 16.66
C LEU A 318 17.16 16.69 17.59
N VAL A 319 18.40 16.18 17.57
CA VAL A 319 19.51 16.70 18.38
C VAL A 319 19.79 18.16 18.06
N LYS A 320 19.74 18.52 16.77
CA LYS A 320 19.94 19.90 16.30
C LYS A 320 18.71 20.79 16.44
N ARG A 321 17.57 20.26 16.89
CA ARG A 321 16.27 20.97 16.98
C ARG A 321 15.85 21.59 15.64
N THR A 322 16.18 20.92 14.55
CA THR A 322 15.77 21.27 13.18
C THR A 322 14.68 20.33 12.71
N THR A 323 13.80 20.78 11.83
CA THR A 323 12.73 19.96 11.25
C THR A 323 12.99 19.73 9.77
N ASP A 324 12.89 18.47 9.34
CA ASP A 324 12.93 18.08 7.94
C ASP A 324 11.65 17.30 7.62
N PRO A 325 10.72 17.89 6.83
CA PRO A 325 9.46 17.23 6.50
C PRO A 325 9.63 15.88 5.81
N ALA A 326 10.64 15.71 4.95
CA ALA A 326 10.83 14.45 4.23
C ALA A 326 11.22 13.33 5.20
N LEU A 327 12.18 13.59 6.09
CA LEU A 327 12.59 12.63 7.12
C LEU A 327 11.45 12.29 8.08
N ASN A 328 10.68 13.29 8.49
CA ASN A 328 9.51 13.07 9.35
C ASN A 328 8.49 12.13 8.69
N LEU A 329 8.25 12.27 7.39
CA LEU A 329 7.33 11.40 6.66
C LEU A 329 7.88 9.99 6.48
N VAL A 330 9.18 9.84 6.22
CA VAL A 330 9.84 8.51 6.18
C VAL A 330 9.65 7.79 7.51
N VAL A 331 10.02 8.44 8.62
CA VAL A 331 9.91 7.83 9.96
C VAL A 331 8.46 7.55 10.33
N LEU A 332 7.53 8.48 10.03
CA LEU A 332 6.11 8.29 10.29
C LEU A 332 5.56 7.09 9.53
N GLY A 333 5.84 6.98 8.23
CA GLY A 333 5.33 5.91 7.39
C GLY A 333 5.91 4.54 7.72
N ILE A 334 7.23 4.46 7.91
CA ILE A 334 7.88 3.21 8.33
C ILE A 334 7.39 2.80 9.73
N THR A 335 7.31 3.73 10.68
CA THR A 335 6.84 3.40 12.03
C THR A 335 5.39 2.95 12.03
N ALA A 336 4.48 3.67 11.36
CA ALA A 336 3.06 3.30 11.35
C ALA A 336 2.79 2.02 10.54
N GLY A 337 3.49 1.80 9.43
CA GLY A 337 3.25 0.67 8.54
C GLY A 337 3.99 -0.61 8.93
N TYR A 338 5.13 -0.51 9.62
CA TYR A 338 6.03 -1.65 9.85
C TYR A 338 6.17 -2.03 11.33
N LEU A 339 6.36 -1.06 12.24
CA LEU A 339 6.60 -1.33 13.67
C LEU A 339 5.50 -2.19 14.33
N PRO A 340 4.19 -1.99 14.07
CA PRO A 340 3.13 -2.77 14.70
C PRO A 340 3.30 -4.29 14.54
N TRP A 341 3.79 -4.73 13.39
CA TRP A 341 3.93 -6.15 13.08
C TRP A 341 4.94 -6.86 13.99
N PHE A 342 5.90 -6.14 14.56
CA PHE A 342 6.84 -6.70 15.51
C PHE A 342 6.18 -7.13 16.83
N PHE A 343 5.00 -6.59 17.15
CA PHE A 343 4.22 -6.98 18.32
C PHE A 343 3.27 -8.17 18.05
N PHE A 344 3.18 -8.65 16.80
CA PHE A 344 2.31 -9.75 16.39
C PHE A 344 3.10 -10.95 15.85
N GLN A 345 4.16 -11.39 16.56
CA GLN A 345 5.06 -12.45 16.09
C GLN A 345 4.40 -13.82 15.91
N GLN A 346 3.33 -14.10 16.67
CA GLN A 346 2.63 -15.40 16.63
C GLN A 346 1.55 -15.44 15.54
N ARG A 347 1.20 -14.29 14.95
CA ARG A 347 0.16 -14.19 13.93
C ARG A 347 0.72 -14.61 12.58
N THR A 348 -0.09 -15.29 11.79
CA THR A 348 0.26 -15.57 10.39
C THR A 348 0.23 -14.26 9.60
N VAL A 349 1.41 -13.83 9.14
CA VAL A 349 1.60 -12.60 8.39
C VAL A 349 2.44 -12.84 7.14
N PHE A 350 2.36 -11.92 6.19
CA PHE A 350 2.91 -12.07 4.85
C PHE A 350 3.69 -10.82 4.45
N THR A 351 4.74 -11.00 3.64
CA THR A 351 5.61 -9.89 3.21
C THR A 351 4.86 -8.85 2.38
N PHE A 352 3.81 -9.24 1.65
CA PHE A 352 3.06 -8.32 0.81
C PHE A 352 2.36 -7.18 1.60
N TYR A 353 2.17 -7.34 2.91
CA TYR A 353 1.71 -6.26 3.81
C TYR A 353 2.64 -5.04 3.80
N ALA A 354 3.88 -5.20 3.36
CA ALA A 354 4.86 -4.13 3.25
C ALA A 354 4.49 -3.05 2.22
N VAL A 355 3.58 -3.34 1.27
CA VAL A 355 3.15 -2.38 0.25
C VAL A 355 2.63 -1.06 0.84
N ILE A 356 2.05 -1.08 2.05
CA ILE A 356 1.54 0.12 2.72
C ILE A 356 2.64 1.13 3.08
N PHE A 357 3.86 0.66 3.35
CA PHE A 357 4.98 1.52 3.72
C PHE A 357 6.02 1.70 2.61
N GLU A 358 5.90 0.96 1.50
CA GLU A 358 6.76 1.04 0.33
C GLU A 358 6.98 2.49 -0.16
N PRO A 359 5.96 3.37 -0.25
CA PRO A 359 6.18 4.75 -0.70
C PRO A 359 7.14 5.51 0.21
N PHE A 360 7.14 5.21 1.51
CA PHE A 360 8.01 5.88 2.47
C PHE A 360 9.44 5.32 2.45
N MET A 361 9.62 4.05 2.10
CA MET A 361 10.93 3.50 1.77
C MET A 361 11.50 4.16 0.50
N VAL A 362 10.70 4.33 -0.56
CA VAL A 362 11.12 5.05 -1.77
C VAL A 362 11.41 6.51 -1.46
N LEU A 363 10.64 7.16 -0.57
CA LEU A 363 10.94 8.52 -0.13
C LEU A 363 12.31 8.63 0.56
N ALA A 364 12.71 7.60 1.33
CA ALA A 364 14.03 7.54 1.94
C ALA A 364 15.14 7.45 0.87
N ILE A 365 14.91 6.68 -0.21
CA ILE A 365 15.82 6.63 -1.36
C ILE A 365 15.92 8.02 -2.02
N ILE A 366 14.79 8.69 -2.26
CA ILE A 366 14.79 10.04 -2.85
C ILE A 366 15.54 11.03 -1.97
N TYR A 367 15.42 10.93 -0.64
CA TYR A 367 16.22 11.71 0.29
C TYR A 367 17.73 11.46 0.12
N CYS A 368 18.15 10.20 0.00
CA CYS A 368 19.55 9.85 -0.23
C CYS A 368 20.06 10.31 -1.60
N VAL A 369 19.24 10.23 -2.65
CA VAL A 369 19.53 10.78 -3.98
C VAL A 369 19.74 12.29 -3.89
N LYS A 370 18.91 13.01 -3.14
CA LYS A 370 19.10 14.44 -2.88
C LYS A 370 20.44 14.71 -2.19
N LEU A 371 20.77 13.97 -1.13
CA LEU A 371 22.05 14.13 -0.43
C LEU A 371 23.25 13.90 -1.36
N LEU A 372 23.17 12.92 -2.26
CA LEU A 372 24.22 12.62 -3.23
C LEU A 372 24.37 13.75 -4.26
N LEU A 373 23.26 14.30 -4.76
CA LEU A 373 23.27 15.41 -5.72
C LEU A 373 23.78 16.71 -5.09
N ASP A 374 23.49 16.94 -3.81
CA ASP A 374 23.93 18.12 -3.04
C ASP A 374 25.35 17.93 -2.43
N SER A 375 26.02 16.81 -2.70
CA SER A 375 27.36 16.51 -2.15
C SER A 375 28.48 17.37 -2.77
N SER A 376 29.68 17.30 -2.20
CA SER A 376 30.88 17.98 -2.73
C SER A 376 31.45 17.34 -4.00
N LEU A 377 30.86 16.26 -4.50
CA LEU A 377 31.28 15.63 -5.76
C LEU A 377 31.02 16.57 -6.94
N LYS A 378 31.82 16.42 -8.00
CA LYS A 378 31.56 17.10 -9.28
C LYS A 378 30.15 16.73 -9.75
N SER A 379 29.37 17.72 -10.19
CA SER A 379 27.96 17.53 -10.57
C SER A 379 27.75 16.41 -11.59
N GLY A 380 28.63 16.28 -12.60
CA GLY A 380 28.54 15.19 -13.58
C GLY A 380 28.76 13.79 -12.98
N VAL A 381 29.55 13.67 -11.91
CA VAL A 381 29.78 12.39 -11.20
C VAL A 381 28.55 12.02 -10.37
N SER A 382 28.02 12.94 -9.56
CA SER A 382 26.83 12.65 -8.76
C SER A 382 25.60 12.36 -9.63
N GLN A 383 25.40 13.11 -10.72
CA GLN A 383 24.36 12.83 -11.70
C GLN A 383 24.57 11.49 -12.41
N GLY A 384 25.81 11.16 -12.79
CA GLY A 384 26.15 9.87 -13.40
C GLY A 384 25.86 8.69 -12.48
N LEU A 385 26.18 8.80 -11.18
CA LEU A 385 25.86 7.78 -10.17
C LEU A 385 24.35 7.60 -10.00
N VAL A 386 23.59 8.69 -9.93
CA VAL A 386 22.13 8.65 -9.84
C VAL A 386 21.52 8.02 -11.09
N ALA A 387 22.00 8.37 -12.28
CA ALA A 387 21.55 7.78 -13.53
C ALA A 387 21.85 6.28 -13.58
N ALA A 388 23.07 5.87 -13.22
CA ALA A 388 23.46 4.46 -13.14
C ALA A 388 22.58 3.68 -12.16
N PHE A 389 22.33 4.23 -10.97
CA PHE A 389 21.42 3.65 -9.99
C PHE A 389 20.01 3.42 -10.58
N VAL A 390 19.42 4.46 -11.18
CA VAL A 390 18.08 4.36 -11.79
C VAL A 390 18.04 3.31 -12.90
N VAL A 391 19.05 3.25 -13.77
CA VAL A 391 19.17 2.25 -14.83
C VAL A 391 19.27 0.84 -14.26
N ILE A 392 20.07 0.63 -13.21
CA ILE A 392 20.20 -0.68 -12.56
C ILE A 392 18.87 -1.13 -11.96
N ILE A 393 18.14 -0.25 -11.28
CA ILE A 393 16.81 -0.58 -10.75
C ILE A 393 15.84 -0.91 -11.89
N PHE A 394 15.83 -0.13 -12.96
CA PHE A 394 14.99 -0.40 -14.13
C PHE A 394 15.30 -1.77 -14.75
N LEU A 395 16.57 -2.10 -14.96
CA LEU A 395 16.98 -3.41 -15.50
C LEU A 395 16.62 -4.56 -14.56
N ASN A 396 16.74 -4.36 -13.24
CA ASN A 396 16.32 -5.36 -12.25
C ASN A 396 14.80 -5.57 -12.29
N PHE A 397 14.01 -4.50 -12.40
CA PHE A 397 12.56 -4.59 -12.59
C PHE A 397 12.20 -5.36 -13.86
N ILE A 398 12.84 -5.04 -15.00
CA ILE A 398 12.61 -5.75 -16.27
C ILE A 398 12.99 -7.23 -16.18
N TYR A 399 14.08 -7.56 -15.48
CA TYR A 399 14.48 -8.96 -15.25
C TYR A 399 13.39 -9.75 -14.52
N PHE A 400 12.77 -9.17 -13.49
CA PHE A 400 11.69 -9.80 -12.70
C PHE A 400 10.29 -9.64 -13.30
N LEU A 401 10.12 -8.83 -14.36
CA LEU A 401 8.82 -8.50 -14.94
C LEU A 401 7.91 -9.72 -15.21
N PRO A 402 8.41 -10.85 -15.75
CA PRO A 402 7.57 -12.03 -15.96
C PRO A 402 6.86 -12.55 -14.70
N LEU A 403 7.49 -12.42 -13.53
CA LEU A 403 6.90 -12.83 -12.24
C LEU A 403 5.90 -11.80 -11.69
N PHE A 404 6.00 -10.55 -12.13
CA PHE A 404 5.06 -9.50 -11.72
C PHE A 404 3.80 -9.50 -12.59
N THR A 405 3.94 -9.87 -13.86
CA THR A 405 2.84 -9.87 -14.84
C THR A 405 2.16 -11.24 -14.98
N GLY A 406 2.75 -12.31 -14.43
CA GLY A 406 2.24 -13.67 -14.56
C GLY A 406 2.47 -14.24 -15.95
N GLU A 407 3.61 -13.95 -16.56
CA GLU A 407 3.97 -14.49 -17.87
C GLU A 407 4.40 -15.96 -17.77
N VAL A 408 4.07 -16.72 -18.81
CA VAL A 408 4.46 -18.12 -18.92
C VAL A 408 5.90 -18.19 -19.43
N ILE A 409 6.80 -18.73 -18.62
CA ILE A 409 8.23 -18.87 -18.93
C ILE A 409 8.70 -20.31 -18.72
N THR A 410 9.90 -20.65 -19.17
CA THR A 410 10.50 -21.95 -18.86
C THR A 410 10.81 -22.06 -17.36
N TYR A 411 10.77 -23.27 -16.82
CA TYR A 411 11.11 -23.50 -15.40
C TYR A 411 12.52 -23.02 -15.06
N ASP A 412 13.50 -23.21 -15.94
CA ASP A 412 14.87 -22.72 -15.73
C ASP A 412 14.93 -21.19 -15.65
N ALA A 413 14.18 -20.49 -16.50
CA ALA A 413 14.10 -19.03 -16.46
C ALA A 413 13.41 -18.54 -15.17
N TRP A 414 12.39 -19.26 -14.69
CA TRP A 414 11.77 -19.00 -13.41
C TRP A 414 12.75 -19.22 -12.25
N LEU A 415 13.47 -20.35 -12.24
CA LEU A 415 14.41 -20.71 -11.18
C LEU A 415 15.58 -19.72 -11.10
N GLN A 416 16.08 -19.20 -12.22
CA GLN A 416 17.12 -18.15 -12.25
C GLN A 416 16.69 -16.84 -11.56
N ARG A 417 15.39 -16.60 -11.41
CA ARG A 417 14.85 -15.44 -10.69
C ARG A 417 14.65 -15.71 -9.19
N MET A 418 14.70 -16.97 -8.77
CA MET A 418 14.67 -17.36 -7.35
C MET A 418 16.07 -17.23 -6.74
N TRP A 419 16.48 -15.98 -6.48
CA TRP A 419 17.83 -15.69 -5.97
C TRP A 419 18.10 -16.25 -4.58
N MET A 420 17.07 -16.48 -3.77
CA MET A 420 17.16 -17.15 -2.49
C MET A 420 16.31 -18.42 -2.51
N SER A 421 16.79 -19.49 -1.86
CA SER A 421 16.01 -20.73 -1.71
C SER A 421 14.70 -20.51 -0.95
N SER A 422 14.66 -19.51 -0.06
CA SER A 422 13.48 -19.08 0.67
C SER A 422 12.44 -18.35 -0.20
N TRP A 423 12.68 -18.16 -1.50
CA TRP A 423 11.67 -17.61 -2.42
C TRP A 423 10.78 -18.69 -3.05
N ILE A 424 11.13 -19.97 -2.86
CA ILE A 424 10.43 -21.15 -3.41
C ILE A 424 9.50 -21.77 -2.36
#